data_AF-A0A2W1ARV3-F1
#
_entry.id   AF-A0A2W1ARV3-F1
#
_cell.length_a   1.000
_cell.length_b   1.000
_cell.length_c   1.000
_cell.angle_alpha   90.00
_cell.angle_beta   90.00
_cell.angle_gamma   90.00
#
_symmetry.space_group_name_H-M   'P 1'
#
loop_
_entity.id
_entity.type
_entity.pdbx_description
1 polymer ?
#
loop_
_entity_poly.entity_id
_entity_poly.type
_entity_poly.pdbx_seq_one_letter_code
_entity_poly.pdbx_strand_id
1 'polypeptide(L)' 'MDSGATAWILTSSALVLFMTPGLALFYGGMVRSKNVLAMLMKNYIA' A
#
# COMPACT_ATOMS: atom_id res chain seq x y z
N MET A 1 15.65 -2.09 25.57
CA MET A 1 14.78 -2.06 24.38
C MET A 1 13.40 -1.68 24.88
N ASP A 2 12.92 -0.48 24.54
CA ASP A 2 11.59 -0.04 24.95
C ASP A 2 10.53 -0.71 24.09
N SER A 3 9.82 -1.69 24.67
CA SER A 3 8.80 -2.47 23.94
C SER A 3 7.71 -1.59 23.32
N GLY A 4 7.35 -0.47 23.97
CA GLY A 4 6.38 0.50 23.45
C GLY A 4 6.90 1.26 22.22
N ALA A 5 8.17 1.66 22.22
CA ALA A 5 8.80 2.31 21.07
C ALA A 5 8.92 1.34 19.88
N THR A 6 9.30 0.09 20.15
CA THR A 6 9.35 -0.97 19.13
C THR A 6 7.97 -1.26 18.55
N ALA A 7 6.93 -1.38 19.39
CA ALA A 7 5.56 -1.59 18.93
C ALA A 7 5.09 -0.44 18.05
N TRP A 8 5.34 0.81 18.45
CA TRP A 8 4.98 2.00 17.67
C TRP A 8 5.66 2.03 16.30
N ILE A 9 6.96 1.70 16.24
CA ILE A 9 7.71 1.64 14.98
C ILE A 9 7.19 0.51 14.08
N LEU A 10 6.89 -0.67 14.63
CA LEU A 10 6.32 -1.79 13.86
C LEU A 10 4.94 -1.44 13.29
N THR A 11 4.05 -0.84 14.08
CA THR A 11 2.74 -0.40 13.61
C THR A 11 2.87 0.69 12.54
N SER A 12 3.75 1.67 12.75
CA SER A 12 4.00 2.74 11.78
C SER A 12 4.54 2.18 10.45
N SER A 13 5.45 1.21 10.51
CA SER A 13 6.03 0.56 9.34
C SER A 13 4.97 -0.23 8.55
N ALA A 14 4.06 -0.91 9.24
CA ALA A 14 2.93 -1.59 8.61
C ALA A 14 1.99 -0.62 7.88
N LEU A 15 1.70 0.55 8.48
CA LEU A 15 0.86 1.59 7.87
C LEU A 15 1.51 2.17 6.61
N VAL A 16 2.82 2.39 6.62
CA VAL A 16 3.58 2.85 5.44
C VAL A 16 3.53 1.82 4.32
N LEU A 17 3.67 0.52 4.63
CA LEU A 17 3.59 -0.56 3.64
C LEU A 17 2.22 -0.62 2.94
N PHE A 18 1.14 -0.20 3.63
CA PHE A 18 -0.19 -0.09 3.04
C PHE A 18 -0.36 1.10 2.08
N MET A 19 0.57 2.06 2.03
CA MET A 19 0.46 3.20 1.09
C MET A 19 0.65 2.78 -0.36
N THR A 20 1.56 1.85 -0.64
CA THR A 20 1.84 1.34 -2.00
C THR A 20 0.55 0.82 -2.67
N PRO A 21 -0.20 -0.12 -2.07
CA PRO A 21 -1.48 -0.55 -2.63
C PRO A 21 -2.60 0.47 -2.47
N GLY A 22 -2.56 1.33 -1.44
CA GLY A 22 -3.52 2.41 -1.25
C GLY A 22 -3.56 3.37 -2.46
N LEU A 23 -2.38 3.73 -2.98
CA LEU A 23 -2.26 4.52 -4.19
C LEU A 23 -2.77 3.76 -5.42
N ALA A 24 -2.48 2.46 -5.54
CA ALA A 24 -2.96 1.66 -6.66
C ALA A 24 -4.48 1.52 -6.70
N LEU A 25 -5.13 1.44 -5.53
CA LEU A 25 -6.60 1.43 -5.44
C LEU A 25 -7.20 2.80 -5.74
N PHE A 26 -6.59 3.88 -5.23
CA PHE A 26 -7.04 5.25 -5.50
C PHE A 26 -6.90 5.62 -6.97
N TYR A 27 -5.71 5.43 -7.55
CA TYR A 27 -5.47 5.65 -8.97
C TYR A 27 -6.20 4.62 -9.85
N GLY A 28 -6.38 3.40 -9.37
CA GLY A 28 -7.14 2.32 -10.00
C GLY A 28 -8.61 2.67 -10.20
N GLY A 29 -9.23 3.32 -9.21
CA GLY A 29 -10.62 3.79 -9.31
C GLY A 29 -10.84 4.90 -10.35
N MET A 30 -9.78 5.59 -10.76
CA MET A 30 -9.83 6.62 -11.83
C MET A 30 -9.59 6.03 -13.23
N VAL A 31 -9.30 4.73 -13.34
CA VAL A 31 -9.13 4.03 -14.62
C VAL A 31 -10.36 3.20 -14.96
N ARG A 32 -10.58 2.94 -16.26
CA ARG A 32 -11.65 2.05 -16.73
C ARG A 32 -11.51 0.66 -16.07
N SER A 33 -12.61 0.10 -15.57
CA SER A 33 -12.67 -1.16 -14.82
C SER A 33 -11.80 -2.31 -15.40
N LYS A 34 -11.75 -2.45 -16.74
CA LYS A 34 -10.92 -3.46 -17.43
C LYS A 34 -9.40 -3.33 -17.18
N ASN A 35 -8.92 -2.17 -16.73
CA ASN A 35 -7.49 -1.87 -16.52
C ASN A 35 -7.08 -1.88 -15.03
N VAL A 36 -8.02 -2.04 -14.10
CA VAL A 36 -7.76 -1.96 -12.65
C VAL A 36 -6.80 -3.06 -12.21
N LEU A 37 -7.03 -4.30 -12.67
CA LEU A 37 -6.16 -5.44 -12.36
C LEU A 37 -4.72 -5.25 -12.86
N ALA A 38 -4.57 -4.66 -14.05
CA ALA A 38 -3.26 -4.36 -14.62
C ALA A 38 -2.54 -3.22 -13.87
N MET A 39 -3.28 -2.28 -13.27
CA MET A 39 -2.69 -1.22 -12.46
C MET A 39 -2.25 -1.74 -11.08
N LEU A 40 -3.04 -2.61 -10.45
CA LEU A 40 -2.64 -3.30 -9.21
C LEU A 40 -1.37 -4.13 -9.43
N MET A 41 -1.31 -4.95 -10.47
CA MET A 41 -0.13 -5.75 -10.80
C MET A 41 1.15 -4.90 -10.98
N LYS A 42 1.05 -3.74 -11.62
CA LYS A 42 2.19 -2.82 -11.81
C LYS A 42 2.70 -2.20 -10.52
N ASN A 43 1.87 -2.05 -9.50
CA ASN A 43 2.24 -1.41 -8.25
C ASN A 43 2.97 -2.35 -7.26
N TYR A 44 2.82 -3.67 -7.42
CA TYR A 44 3.47 -4.67 -6.58
C TYR A 44 4.73 -5.30 -7.20
N ILE A 45 4.87 -5.26 -8.54
CA ILE A 45 5.89 -6.03 -9.28
C ILE A 45 6.91 -5.13 -9.99
N ALA A 46 6.60 -3.85 -10.21
CA ALA A 46 7.51 -2.90 -10.85
C ALA A 46 8.06 -1.87 -9.85
#